data_AF-A0A094DGJ2-F1
#
_entry.id   AF-A0A094DGJ2-F1
#
_cell.length_a   1.000
_cell.length_b   1.000
_cell.length_c   1.000
_cell.angle_alpha   90.00
_cell.angle_beta   90.00
_cell.angle_gamma   90.00
#
_symmetry.space_group_name_H-M   'P 1'
#
loop_
_entity.id
_entity.type
_entity.pdbx_description
1 polymer ?
#
loop_
_entity_poly.entity_id
_entity_poly.type
_entity_poly.pdbx_seq_one_letter_code
_entity_poly.pdbx_strand_id
1 'polypeptide(L)'
;MKYLEIACFNAPSAVIAAAAGADRIELCADRSVGGTTPPVSDLETLRGQIQIPIMVMIRPRGGDFIYSDEEFLQMKEDMNRFRGLADGFVFGILKDVNGAVMVDRERCEELLQLASPLPCTFHRAIDATSDYQTSVREVAACGFKNVLTSGGIQGDVAGGYGNLPVLFGGNLEIMPGGGVRADVLEVLVKETFCRWFHSSGIVGEGEVREGKGQKEVWVKFRRSGKKHKSPSIPALQRQAAETSSAPSVWGKSAGFDLPLMFNIVYIGRQAV
;
A
#
# COMPACT_ATOMS: atom_id res chain seq x y z
N MET A 1 11.73 8.27 -1.04
CA MET A 1 10.93 8.68 0.13
C MET A 1 10.06 7.52 0.55
N LYS A 2 9.63 7.50 1.82
CA LYS A 2 8.69 6.51 2.39
C LYS A 2 7.39 7.27 2.70
N TYR A 3 6.24 6.65 2.48
CA TYR A 3 4.89 7.22 2.64
C TYR A 3 4.01 6.31 3.49
N LEU A 4 3.05 6.89 4.19
CA LEU A 4 2.14 6.21 5.10
C LEU A 4 0.68 6.49 4.74
N GLU A 5 -0.06 5.42 4.45
CA GLU A 5 -1.52 5.43 4.36
C GLU A 5 -2.12 4.97 5.69
N ILE A 6 -3.17 5.66 6.14
CA ILE A 6 -3.92 5.26 7.33
C ILE A 6 -5.35 4.86 6.97
N ALA A 7 -5.76 3.67 7.39
CA ALA A 7 -7.17 3.26 7.33
C ALA A 7 -7.99 3.99 8.41
N CYS A 8 -9.05 4.65 7.98
CA CYS A 8 -9.95 5.45 8.81
C CYS A 8 -11.39 4.96 8.62
N PHE A 9 -12.09 4.73 9.74
CA PHE A 9 -13.42 4.11 9.75
C PHE A 9 -14.56 5.10 10.03
N ASN A 10 -14.21 6.38 10.15
CA ASN A 10 -15.12 7.51 10.36
C ASN A 10 -14.37 8.83 10.14
N ALA A 11 -15.11 9.92 9.91
CA ALA A 11 -14.52 11.25 9.66
C ALA A 11 -13.57 11.75 10.78
N PRO A 12 -13.90 11.66 12.08
CA PRO A 12 -12.97 12.07 13.14
C PRO A 12 -11.60 11.38 13.09
N SER A 13 -11.56 10.07 12.84
CA SER A 13 -10.31 9.32 12.74
C SER A 13 -9.45 9.78 11.55
N ALA A 14 -10.08 10.14 10.43
CA ALA A 14 -9.42 10.69 9.25
C ALA A 14 -8.80 12.08 9.49
N VAL A 15 -9.51 12.96 10.20
CA VAL A 15 -8.97 14.28 10.61
C VAL A 15 -7.75 14.10 11.51
N ILE A 16 -7.83 13.20 12.49
CA ILE A 16 -6.72 12.90 13.39
C ILE A 16 -5.52 12.35 12.61
N ALA A 17 -5.74 11.41 11.69
CA ALA A 17 -4.68 10.84 10.86
C ALA A 17 -4.00 11.90 9.99
N ALA A 18 -4.79 12.78 9.36
CA ALA A 18 -4.26 13.88 8.55
C ALA A 18 -3.43 14.86 9.40
N ALA A 19 -3.96 15.30 10.55
CA ALA A 19 -3.24 16.18 11.47
C ALA A 19 -1.97 15.53 12.07
N ALA A 20 -1.96 14.21 12.19
CA ALA A 20 -0.80 13.43 12.62
C ALA A 20 0.26 13.24 11.52
N GLY A 21 -0.05 13.63 10.28
CA GLY A 21 0.88 13.61 9.14
C GLY A 21 0.79 12.37 8.26
N ALA A 22 -0.38 11.74 8.16
CA ALA A 22 -0.64 10.74 7.11
C ALA A 22 -0.37 11.35 5.72
N ASP A 23 0.27 10.58 4.84
CA ASP A 23 0.49 11.02 3.45
C ASP A 23 -0.79 10.86 2.62
N ARG A 24 -1.64 9.90 2.99
CA ARG A 24 -3.03 9.77 2.51
C ARG A 24 -3.86 8.95 3.51
N ILE A 25 -5.18 8.94 3.33
CA ILE A 25 -6.08 8.04 4.06
C ILE A 25 -6.74 7.03 3.13
N GLU A 26 -7.10 5.88 3.70
CA GLU A 26 -8.10 4.96 3.14
C GLU A 26 -9.37 5.11 3.99
N LEU A 27 -10.47 5.57 3.38
CA LEU A 27 -11.77 5.73 4.04
C LEU A 27 -12.59 4.45 3.87
N CYS A 28 -12.99 3.87 5.01
CA CYS A 28 -13.73 2.62 5.12
C CYS A 28 -14.94 2.79 6.06
N ALA A 29 -15.90 1.88 5.99
CA ALA A 29 -16.84 1.57 7.07
C ALA A 29 -16.53 0.20 7.69
N ASP A 30 -17.27 -0.19 8.74
CA ASP A 30 -17.29 -1.51 9.36
C ASP A 30 -15.91 -2.16 9.60
N ARG A 31 -15.19 -1.63 10.59
CA ARG A 31 -13.89 -2.17 11.01
C ARG A 31 -13.92 -3.66 11.36
N SER A 32 -15.00 -4.14 11.94
CA SER A 32 -15.15 -5.53 12.42
C SER A 32 -14.99 -6.57 11.31
N VAL A 33 -15.25 -6.19 10.07
CA VAL A 33 -15.14 -7.08 8.89
C VAL A 33 -13.97 -6.70 7.97
N GLY A 34 -13.08 -5.83 8.45
CA GLY A 34 -11.87 -5.42 7.73
C GLY A 34 -12.07 -4.28 6.73
N GLY A 35 -13.19 -3.57 6.77
CA GLY A 35 -13.47 -2.44 5.86
C GLY A 35 -14.56 -2.76 4.83
N THR A 36 -15.59 -1.91 4.76
CA THR A 36 -16.62 -1.90 3.71
C THR A 36 -16.70 -0.51 3.06
N THR A 37 -17.47 -0.39 1.99
CA THR A 37 -17.76 0.92 1.36
C THR A 37 -18.37 1.87 2.39
N PRO A 38 -17.78 3.06 2.63
CA PRO A 38 -18.32 4.03 3.58
C PRO A 38 -19.59 4.72 3.06
N PRO A 39 -20.35 5.42 3.91
CA PRO A 39 -21.35 6.37 3.45
C PRO A 39 -20.71 7.54 2.68
N VAL A 40 -21.35 8.01 1.61
CA VAL A 40 -20.87 9.16 0.82
C VAL A 40 -20.77 10.43 1.65
N SER A 41 -21.69 10.60 2.61
CA SER A 41 -21.72 11.73 3.55
C SER A 41 -20.43 11.88 4.37
N ASP A 42 -19.74 10.78 4.64
CA ASP A 42 -18.48 10.81 5.39
C ASP A 42 -17.39 11.48 4.55
N LEU A 43 -17.33 11.18 3.24
CA LEU A 43 -16.38 11.80 2.33
C LEU A 43 -16.71 13.27 2.08
N GLU A 44 -17.99 13.62 1.90
CA GLU A 44 -18.44 15.01 1.76
C GLU A 44 -18.02 15.85 2.97
N THR A 45 -18.21 15.31 4.17
CA THR A 45 -17.79 15.95 5.42
C THR A 45 -16.27 16.15 5.46
N LEU A 46 -15.49 15.15 5.05
CA LEU A 46 -14.03 15.18 5.10
C LEU A 46 -13.41 16.15 4.10
N ARG A 47 -14.04 16.38 2.95
CA ARG A 47 -13.52 17.32 1.94
C ARG A 47 -13.41 18.76 2.44
N GLY A 48 -14.20 19.15 3.44
CA GLY A 48 -14.06 20.44 4.11
C GLY A 48 -12.99 20.49 5.20
N GLN A 49 -12.39 19.35 5.59
CA GLN A 49 -11.61 19.22 6.82
C GLN A 49 -10.14 18.81 6.58
N ILE A 50 -9.86 18.05 5.51
CA ILE A 50 -8.51 17.56 5.21
C ILE A 50 -8.14 17.80 3.73
N GLN A 51 -6.84 17.96 3.47
CA GLN A 51 -6.29 18.25 2.14
C GLN A 51 -5.42 17.11 1.57
N ILE A 52 -5.10 16.11 2.40
CA ILE A 52 -4.35 14.94 1.93
C ILE A 52 -5.27 14.04 1.08
N PRO A 53 -4.70 13.22 0.17
CA PRO A 53 -5.51 12.34 -0.67
C PRO A 53 -6.38 11.38 0.14
N ILE A 54 -7.60 11.14 -0.35
CA ILE A 54 -8.57 10.21 0.21
C ILE A 54 -8.87 9.09 -0.78
N MET A 55 -8.40 7.89 -0.46
CA MET A 55 -8.73 6.66 -1.17
C MET A 55 -10.00 6.07 -0.57
N VAL A 56 -10.99 5.71 -1.38
CA VAL A 56 -12.27 5.17 -0.87
C VAL A 56 -12.33 3.66 -1.08
N MET A 57 -12.65 2.93 -0.01
CA MET A 57 -12.95 1.50 -0.10
C MET A 57 -14.22 1.26 -0.92
N ILE A 58 -14.15 0.33 -1.87
CA ILE A 58 -15.29 -0.17 -2.64
C ILE A 58 -15.36 -1.67 -2.37
N ARG A 59 -16.16 -2.02 -1.36
CA ARG A 59 -16.36 -3.38 -0.86
C ARG A 59 -17.76 -3.50 -0.26
N PRO A 60 -18.71 -4.17 -0.94
CA PRO A 60 -20.13 -4.11 -0.57
C PRO A 60 -20.44 -4.89 0.72
N ARG A 61 -19.57 -5.83 1.12
CA ARG A 61 -19.72 -6.64 2.34
C ARG A 61 -18.40 -7.16 2.87
N GLY A 62 -18.44 -7.63 4.12
CA GLY A 62 -17.39 -8.47 4.69
C GLY A 62 -17.29 -9.87 4.07
N GLY A 63 -16.37 -10.69 4.61
CA GLY A 63 -16.15 -12.07 4.14
C GLY A 63 -15.20 -12.15 2.95
N ASP A 64 -15.52 -13.04 2.01
CA ASP A 64 -14.75 -13.27 0.79
C ASP A 64 -14.79 -12.08 -0.20
N PHE A 65 -14.15 -12.29 -1.35
CA PHE A 65 -14.01 -11.31 -2.43
C PHE A 65 -14.55 -11.86 -3.76
N ILE A 66 -15.43 -12.87 -3.71
CA ILE A 66 -16.09 -13.45 -4.87
C ILE A 66 -17.52 -12.93 -4.87
N TYR A 67 -17.78 -11.96 -5.73
CA TYR A 67 -19.03 -11.19 -5.71
C TYR A 67 -20.06 -11.74 -6.68
N SER A 68 -21.34 -11.65 -6.33
CA SER A 68 -22.44 -11.87 -7.28
C SER A 68 -22.50 -10.75 -8.32
N ASP A 69 -23.32 -10.91 -9.36
CA ASP A 69 -23.54 -9.84 -10.35
C ASP A 69 -24.20 -8.61 -9.73
N GLU A 70 -25.11 -8.79 -8.79
CA GLU A 70 -25.78 -7.71 -8.05
C GLU A 70 -24.78 -6.95 -7.16
N GLU A 71 -23.90 -7.67 -6.47
CA GLU A 71 -22.84 -7.06 -5.65
C GLU A 71 -21.85 -6.28 -6.53
N PHE A 72 -21.51 -6.82 -7.69
CA PHE A 72 -20.67 -6.13 -8.65
C PHE A 72 -21.33 -4.87 -9.23
N LEU A 73 -22.65 -4.90 -9.47
CA LEU A 73 -23.41 -3.72 -9.87
C LEU A 73 -23.41 -2.66 -8.76
N GLN A 74 -23.60 -3.08 -7.50
CA GLN A 74 -23.52 -2.19 -6.34
C GLN A 74 -22.16 -1.48 -6.25
N MET A 75 -21.06 -2.21 -6.47
CA MET A 75 -19.70 -1.62 -6.51
C MET A 75 -19.58 -0.52 -7.57
N LYS A 76 -20.13 -0.75 -8.77
CA LYS A 76 -20.14 0.25 -9.87
C LYS A 76 -20.96 1.48 -9.50
N GLU A 77 -22.12 1.30 -8.88
CA GLU A 77 -22.96 2.41 -8.41
C GLU A 77 -22.24 3.22 -7.33
N ASP A 78 -21.60 2.57 -6.37
CA ASP A 78 -20.87 3.25 -5.30
C ASP A 78 -19.72 4.09 -5.87
N MET A 79 -18.93 3.55 -6.79
CA MET A 79 -17.87 4.32 -7.45
C MET A 79 -18.40 5.58 -8.15
N ASN A 80 -19.58 5.50 -8.76
CA ASN A 80 -20.22 6.67 -9.36
C ASN A 80 -20.64 7.71 -8.32
N ARG A 81 -21.13 7.28 -7.15
CA ARG A 81 -21.51 8.20 -6.06
C ARG A 81 -20.32 8.97 -5.48
N PHE A 82 -19.15 8.36 -5.45
CA PHE A 82 -17.90 8.99 -4.99
C PHE A 82 -17.17 9.80 -6.05
N ARG A 83 -17.61 9.75 -7.31
CA ARG A 83 -16.95 10.45 -8.42
C ARG A 83 -16.97 11.96 -8.19
N GLY A 84 -15.82 12.60 -8.39
CA GLY A 84 -15.62 14.03 -8.12
C GLY A 84 -15.36 14.36 -6.64
N LEU A 85 -15.53 13.39 -5.75
CA LEU A 85 -15.22 13.52 -4.33
C LEU A 85 -14.08 12.61 -3.87
N ALA A 86 -13.73 11.53 -4.55
CA ALA A 86 -12.61 10.66 -4.19
C ALA A 86 -11.32 11.02 -4.94
N ASP A 87 -10.14 10.78 -4.34
CA ASP A 87 -8.84 10.91 -5.03
C ASP A 87 -8.36 9.57 -5.62
N GLY A 88 -9.06 8.49 -5.29
CA GLY A 88 -8.77 7.14 -5.77
C GLY A 88 -9.64 6.10 -5.08
N PHE A 89 -9.54 4.86 -5.55
CA PHE A 89 -10.37 3.77 -5.08
C PHE A 89 -9.55 2.57 -4.61
N VAL A 90 -10.10 1.81 -3.68
CA VAL A 90 -9.52 0.58 -3.16
C VAL A 90 -10.52 -0.55 -3.30
N PHE A 91 -10.16 -1.60 -4.03
CA PHE A 91 -11.01 -2.78 -4.24
C PHE A 91 -10.17 -3.98 -4.64
N GLY A 92 -10.79 -5.16 -4.69
CA GLY A 92 -10.18 -6.34 -5.29
C GLY A 92 -11.24 -7.42 -5.45
N ILE A 93 -11.33 -7.98 -6.65
CA ILE A 93 -12.33 -8.99 -6.98
C ILE A 93 -11.58 -10.27 -7.32
N LEU A 94 -12.03 -11.37 -6.72
CA LEU A 94 -11.54 -12.70 -6.97
C LEU A 94 -12.64 -13.55 -7.60
N LYS A 95 -12.23 -14.66 -8.19
CA LYS A 95 -13.11 -15.72 -8.67
C LYS A 95 -12.57 -17.07 -8.27
N ASP A 96 -13.47 -18.03 -8.09
CA ASP A 96 -13.13 -19.44 -7.96
C ASP A 96 -13.20 -20.09 -9.34
N VAL A 97 -12.11 -20.71 -9.76
CA VAL A 97 -12.04 -21.55 -10.96
C VAL A 97 -11.61 -22.94 -10.53
N ASN A 98 -12.58 -23.86 -10.44
CA ASN A 98 -12.35 -25.27 -10.07
C ASN A 98 -11.62 -25.46 -8.73
N GLY A 99 -11.96 -24.66 -7.71
CA GLY A 99 -11.36 -24.68 -6.39
C GLY A 99 -10.09 -23.82 -6.26
N ALA A 100 -9.63 -23.20 -7.34
CA ALA A 100 -8.52 -22.25 -7.31
C ALA A 100 -9.06 -20.82 -7.27
N VAL A 101 -8.81 -20.12 -6.16
CA VAL A 101 -9.13 -18.69 -6.01
C VAL A 101 -8.06 -17.86 -6.71
N MET A 102 -8.46 -17.02 -7.66
CA MET A 102 -7.59 -16.16 -8.47
C MET A 102 -8.23 -14.80 -8.74
N VAL A 103 -7.47 -13.86 -9.32
CA VAL A 103 -7.95 -12.50 -9.62
C VAL A 103 -9.02 -12.55 -10.71
N ASP A 104 -10.15 -11.88 -10.46
CA ASP A 104 -11.17 -11.67 -11.49
C ASP A 104 -10.80 -10.46 -12.36
N ARG A 105 -9.95 -10.73 -13.35
CA ARG A 105 -9.35 -9.70 -14.21
C ARG A 105 -10.38 -8.88 -14.97
N GLU A 106 -11.42 -9.51 -15.51
CA GLU A 106 -12.45 -8.85 -16.32
C GLU A 106 -13.19 -7.79 -15.49
N ARG A 107 -13.72 -8.20 -14.33
CA ARG A 107 -14.41 -7.28 -13.43
C ARG A 107 -13.48 -6.21 -12.84
N CYS A 108 -12.22 -6.56 -12.55
CA CYS A 108 -11.24 -5.57 -12.10
C CYS A 108 -10.95 -4.52 -13.17
N GLU A 109 -10.79 -4.92 -14.44
CA GLU A 109 -10.53 -4.02 -15.56
C GLU A 109 -11.74 -3.10 -15.83
N GLU A 110 -12.98 -3.59 -15.70
CA GLU A 110 -14.18 -2.75 -15.75
C GLU A 110 -14.18 -1.65 -14.67
N LEU A 111 -13.88 -1.99 -13.42
CA LEU A 111 -13.84 -0.98 -12.34
C LEU A 111 -12.67 0.00 -12.52
N LEU A 112 -11.51 -0.47 -13.01
CA LEU A 112 -10.38 0.40 -13.32
C LEU A 112 -10.74 1.40 -14.43
N GLN A 113 -11.46 0.97 -15.47
CA GLN A 113 -11.96 1.88 -16.51
C GLN A 113 -12.93 2.91 -15.92
N LEU A 114 -13.82 2.50 -15.02
CA LEU A 114 -14.75 3.40 -14.34
C LEU A 114 -14.04 4.42 -13.45
N ALA A 115 -12.96 4.00 -12.76
CA ALA A 115 -12.17 4.86 -11.89
C ALA A 115 -11.34 5.90 -12.65
N SER A 116 -10.97 5.63 -13.90
CA SER A 116 -10.07 6.48 -14.68
C SER A 116 -10.51 7.95 -14.70
N PRO A 117 -9.59 8.92 -14.49
CA PRO A 117 -8.13 8.77 -14.38
C PRO A 117 -7.60 8.53 -12.96
N LEU A 118 -8.47 8.28 -11.98
CA LEU A 118 -8.07 8.15 -10.58
C LEU A 118 -7.27 6.85 -10.34
N PRO A 119 -6.23 6.88 -9.49
CA PRO A 119 -5.47 5.69 -9.13
C PRO A 119 -6.32 4.69 -8.33
N CYS A 120 -6.02 3.41 -8.52
CA CYS A 120 -6.62 2.33 -7.73
C CYS A 120 -5.58 1.49 -7.00
N THR A 121 -5.96 1.00 -5.81
CA THR A 121 -5.21 0.05 -5.01
C THR A 121 -5.94 -1.29 -5.00
N PHE A 122 -5.25 -2.38 -5.34
CA PHE A 122 -5.78 -3.72 -5.11
C PHE A 122 -5.62 -4.09 -3.64
N HIS A 123 -6.71 -4.31 -2.92
CA HIS A 123 -6.64 -4.52 -1.47
C HIS A 123 -6.20 -5.95 -1.08
N ARG A 124 -6.35 -6.30 0.19
CA ARG A 124 -5.91 -7.58 0.78
C ARG A 124 -6.59 -8.85 0.26
N ALA A 125 -7.53 -8.76 -0.68
CA ALA A 125 -7.96 -9.91 -1.47
C ALA A 125 -6.80 -10.69 -2.08
N ILE A 126 -5.69 -10.01 -2.39
CA ILE A 126 -4.51 -10.66 -2.97
C ILE A 126 -3.94 -11.75 -2.04
N ASP A 127 -4.05 -11.56 -0.73
CA ASP A 127 -3.57 -12.49 0.29
C ASP A 127 -4.46 -13.74 0.43
N ALA A 128 -5.62 -13.79 -0.26
CA ALA A 128 -6.53 -14.92 -0.32
C ALA A 128 -6.42 -15.72 -1.63
N THR A 129 -5.51 -15.33 -2.53
CA THR A 129 -5.30 -16.03 -3.80
C THR A 129 -4.51 -17.31 -3.62
N SER A 130 -4.76 -18.29 -4.49
CA SER A 130 -4.09 -19.59 -4.44
C SER A 130 -2.63 -19.52 -4.90
N ASP A 131 -2.33 -18.60 -5.81
CA ASP A 131 -0.97 -18.29 -6.27
C ASP A 131 -0.71 -16.78 -6.15
N TYR A 132 -0.27 -16.38 -4.97
CA TYR A 132 0.04 -15.01 -4.62
C TYR A 132 0.98 -14.30 -5.61
N GLN A 133 2.07 -14.97 -6.01
CA GLN A 133 3.09 -14.35 -6.86
C GLN A 133 2.56 -14.12 -8.27
N THR A 134 1.79 -15.06 -8.81
CA THR A 134 1.11 -14.88 -10.10
C THR A 134 0.05 -13.80 -10.02
N SER A 135 -0.78 -13.81 -8.98
CA SER A 135 -1.84 -12.81 -8.82
C SER A 135 -1.30 -11.38 -8.69
N VAL A 136 -0.14 -11.16 -8.05
CA VAL A 136 0.47 -9.80 -8.01
C VAL A 136 0.85 -9.33 -9.43
N ARG A 137 1.36 -10.21 -10.28
CA ARG A 137 1.67 -9.87 -11.68
C ARG A 137 0.41 -9.57 -12.49
N GLU A 138 -0.68 -10.29 -12.23
CA GLU A 138 -1.98 -10.03 -12.87
C GLU A 138 -2.55 -8.67 -12.45
N VAL A 139 -2.50 -8.35 -11.14
CA VAL A 139 -2.89 -7.03 -10.62
C VAL A 139 -2.07 -5.91 -11.28
N ALA A 140 -0.76 -6.10 -11.44
CA ALA A 140 0.09 -5.14 -12.14
C ALA A 140 -0.33 -4.98 -13.61
N ALA A 141 -0.65 -6.08 -14.29
CA ALA A 141 -1.04 -6.10 -15.69
C ALA A 141 -2.42 -5.44 -15.93
N CYS A 142 -3.37 -5.58 -15.00
CA CYS A 142 -4.66 -4.90 -15.08
C CYS A 142 -4.53 -3.37 -14.98
N GLY A 143 -3.47 -2.85 -14.32
CA GLY A 143 -3.17 -1.42 -14.27
C GLY A 143 -3.37 -0.75 -12.91
N PHE A 144 -3.53 -1.53 -11.83
CA PHE A 144 -3.52 -1.00 -10.47
C PHE A 144 -2.21 -0.26 -10.18
N LYS A 145 -2.30 0.79 -9.35
CA LYS A 145 -1.14 1.59 -8.94
C LYS A 145 -0.50 1.10 -7.66
N ASN A 146 -1.28 0.50 -6.77
CA ASN A 146 -0.76 -0.12 -5.56
C ASN A 146 -1.40 -1.49 -5.34
N VAL A 147 -0.72 -2.36 -4.60
CA VAL A 147 -1.30 -3.57 -4.01
C VAL A 147 -1.04 -3.56 -2.50
N LEU A 148 -2.11 -3.63 -1.71
CA LEU A 148 -2.06 -3.75 -0.26
C LEU A 148 -2.04 -5.23 0.11
N THR A 149 -0.98 -5.66 0.80
CA THR A 149 -0.71 -7.09 1.03
C THR A 149 0.01 -7.33 2.35
N SER A 150 -0.25 -8.47 2.97
CA SER A 150 0.55 -9.03 4.07
C SER A 150 1.59 -10.06 3.61
N GLY A 151 1.85 -10.19 2.30
CA GLY A 151 2.83 -11.11 1.74
C GLY A 151 2.27 -12.50 1.44
N GLY A 152 0.97 -12.61 1.12
CA GLY A 152 0.32 -13.90 0.83
C GLY A 152 -0.01 -14.73 2.08
N ILE A 153 0.11 -14.13 3.27
CA ILE A 153 -0.33 -14.72 4.55
C ILE A 153 -1.51 -13.89 5.06
N GLN A 154 -2.63 -14.52 5.40
CA GLN A 154 -3.77 -13.81 5.95
C GLN A 154 -3.46 -13.20 7.34
N GLY A 155 -3.93 -11.98 7.56
CA GLY A 155 -3.91 -11.32 8.87
C GLY A 155 -2.65 -10.53 9.22
N ASP A 156 -1.45 -11.08 9.03
CA ASP A 156 -0.22 -10.52 9.62
C ASP A 156 0.96 -10.39 8.65
N VAL A 157 1.39 -9.15 8.38
CA VAL A 157 2.55 -8.85 7.54
C VAL A 157 3.88 -9.18 8.21
N ALA A 158 3.95 -9.24 9.54
CA ALA A 158 5.19 -9.57 10.25
C ALA A 158 5.67 -10.99 9.91
N GLY A 159 4.74 -11.91 9.62
CA GLY A 159 5.07 -13.26 9.14
C GLY A 159 5.32 -13.34 7.63
N GLY A 160 4.76 -12.43 6.83
CA GLY A 160 4.76 -12.54 5.36
C GLY A 160 5.67 -11.57 4.62
N TYR A 161 6.28 -10.59 5.29
CA TYR A 161 7.05 -9.53 4.60
C TYR A 161 8.24 -10.07 3.78
N GLY A 162 8.81 -11.23 4.14
CA GLY A 162 9.87 -11.89 3.38
C GLY A 162 9.42 -12.43 2.01
N ASN A 163 8.12 -12.59 1.80
CA ASN A 163 7.52 -13.03 0.53
C ASN A 163 7.03 -11.85 -0.33
N LEU A 164 7.23 -10.60 0.11
CA LEU A 164 6.83 -9.44 -0.67
C LEU A 164 7.58 -9.42 -2.01
N PRO A 165 6.87 -9.24 -3.14
CA PRO A 165 7.51 -9.23 -4.45
C PRO A 165 8.38 -7.99 -4.61
N VAL A 166 9.55 -8.19 -5.22
CA VAL A 166 10.43 -7.09 -5.62
C VAL A 166 10.20 -6.81 -7.10
N LEU A 167 9.39 -5.78 -7.38
CA LEU A 167 9.09 -5.36 -8.75
C LEU A 167 10.07 -4.27 -9.17
N PHE A 168 10.98 -4.57 -10.11
CA PHE A 168 11.86 -3.59 -10.71
C PHE A 168 11.24 -3.01 -11.99
N GLY A 169 11.16 -1.68 -12.08
CA GLY A 169 10.72 -0.98 -13.30
C GLY A 169 9.22 -1.06 -13.62
N GLY A 170 8.40 -1.60 -12.70
CA GLY A 170 6.95 -1.65 -12.84
C GLY A 170 6.23 -0.41 -12.33
N ASN A 171 4.98 -0.22 -12.76
CA ASN A 171 4.08 0.85 -12.31
C ASN A 171 3.27 0.51 -11.05
N LEU A 172 3.49 -0.67 -10.46
CA LEU A 172 2.78 -1.17 -9.28
C LEU A 172 3.63 -0.98 -8.02
N GLU A 173 3.11 -0.25 -7.05
CA GLU A 173 3.69 -0.13 -5.72
C GLU A 173 3.21 -1.24 -4.80
N ILE A 174 4.15 -1.98 -4.20
CA ILE A 174 3.82 -2.92 -3.13
C ILE A 174 3.69 -2.14 -1.82
N MET A 175 2.52 -2.23 -1.18
CA MET A 175 2.20 -1.56 0.07
C MET A 175 1.95 -2.60 1.17
N PRO A 176 2.93 -2.87 2.05
CA PRO A 176 2.76 -3.81 3.15
C PRO A 176 1.70 -3.31 4.13
N GLY A 177 0.79 -4.20 4.54
CA GLY A 177 -0.28 -3.91 5.49
C GLY A 177 -0.84 -5.18 6.15
N GLY A 178 -1.61 -4.99 7.23
CA GLY A 178 -2.04 -6.08 8.12
C GLY A 178 -1.12 -6.18 9.35
N GLY A 179 -1.53 -5.55 10.45
CA GLY A 179 -0.74 -5.56 11.70
C GLY A 179 0.41 -4.55 11.78
N VAL A 180 0.58 -3.65 10.80
CA VAL A 180 1.66 -2.65 10.81
C VAL A 180 1.52 -1.70 12.00
N ARG A 181 2.45 -1.79 12.95
CA ARG A 181 2.65 -0.93 14.12
C ARG A 181 4.08 -0.40 14.14
N ALA A 182 4.44 0.39 15.16
CA ALA A 182 5.69 1.16 15.18
C ALA A 182 6.94 0.29 15.06
N ASP A 183 6.91 -0.88 15.68
CA ASP A 183 7.90 -1.94 15.65
C ASP A 183 7.96 -2.63 14.28
N VAL A 184 6.83 -3.12 13.76
CA VAL A 184 6.76 -3.80 12.46
C VAL A 184 7.16 -2.84 11.33
N LEU A 185 6.72 -1.58 11.38
CA LEU A 185 7.06 -0.55 10.40
C LEU A 185 8.57 -0.28 10.36
N GLU A 186 9.25 -0.32 11.51
CA GLU A 186 10.70 -0.13 11.57
C GLU A 186 11.44 -1.26 10.84
N VAL A 187 10.97 -2.51 10.97
CA VAL A 187 11.49 -3.66 10.24
C VAL A 187 11.21 -3.49 8.74
N LEU A 188 9.96 -3.24 8.36
CA LEU A 188 9.55 -3.09 6.97
C LEU A 188 10.34 -1.97 6.24
N VAL A 189 10.56 -0.84 6.89
CA VAL A 189 11.33 0.27 6.30
C VAL A 189 12.79 -0.11 6.05
N LYS A 190 13.39 -0.93 6.93
CA LYS A 190 14.80 -1.36 6.84
C LYS A 190 15.00 -2.51 5.86
N GLU A 191 14.08 -3.45 5.84
CA GLU A 191 14.28 -4.76 5.20
C GLU A 191 13.56 -4.88 3.85
N THR A 192 12.67 -3.94 3.52
CA THR A 192 11.95 -3.94 2.24
C THR A 192 12.26 -2.71 1.39
N PHE A 193 12.10 -2.87 0.08
CA PHE A 193 12.18 -1.77 -0.89
C PHE A 193 10.87 -0.97 -1.00
N CYS A 194 9.83 -1.33 -0.23
CA CYS A 194 8.54 -0.68 -0.26
C CYS A 194 8.64 0.80 0.10
N ARG A 195 7.86 1.62 -0.60
CA ARG A 195 7.77 3.06 -0.34
C ARG A 195 6.53 3.40 0.44
N TRP A 196 5.41 2.76 0.13
CA TRP A 196 4.15 2.92 0.84
C TRP A 196 3.99 1.85 1.91
N PHE A 197 3.41 2.23 3.05
CA PHE A 197 3.00 1.32 4.13
C PHE A 197 1.60 1.68 4.55
N HIS A 198 0.83 0.66 4.95
CA HIS A 198 -0.55 0.83 5.37
C HIS A 198 -0.73 0.41 6.83
N SER A 199 -1.31 1.27 7.64
CA SER A 199 -1.62 0.98 9.05
C SER A 199 -3.02 1.47 9.39
N SER A 200 -3.72 0.78 10.31
CA SER A 200 -4.92 1.36 10.89
C SER A 200 -4.64 2.44 11.93
N GLY A 201 -3.41 2.53 12.47
CA GLY A 201 -3.06 3.49 13.51
C GLY A 201 -3.89 3.38 14.81
N ILE A 202 -4.73 2.36 14.95
CA ILE A 202 -5.61 2.17 16.10
C ILE A 202 -4.85 1.51 17.26
N VAL A 203 -4.99 2.11 18.45
CA VAL A 203 -4.37 1.64 19.71
C VAL A 203 -5.49 1.20 20.67
N GLY A 204 -5.65 -0.12 20.86
CA GLY A 204 -6.62 -0.72 21.77
C GLY A 204 -8.03 -0.96 21.19
N GLU A 205 -9.01 -1.20 22.06
CA GLU A 205 -10.42 -1.33 21.71
C GLU A 205 -11.08 0.05 21.62
N GLY A 206 -11.07 0.65 20.42
CA GLY A 206 -11.74 1.92 20.13
C GLY A 206 -11.19 2.60 18.88
N GLU A 207 -12.05 3.26 18.11
CA GLU A 207 -11.67 3.90 16.83
C GLU A 207 -11.05 5.29 17.01
N VAL A 208 -11.30 5.92 18.16
CA VAL A 208 -10.77 7.22 18.52
C VAL A 208 -10.17 7.11 19.92
N ARG A 209 -8.85 7.25 20.02
CA ARG A 209 -8.18 7.63 21.26
C ARG A 209 -7.13 8.66 20.91
N GLU A 210 -7.22 9.86 21.49
CA GLU A 210 -6.06 10.75 21.56
C GLU A 210 -5.02 10.08 22.47
N GLY A 211 -4.09 9.33 21.85
CA GLY A 211 -3.16 8.49 22.57
C GLY A 211 -1.73 8.63 22.05
N LYS A 212 -0.77 8.63 22.99
CA LYS A 212 0.68 8.67 22.71
C LYS A 212 1.14 7.63 21.67
N GLY A 213 0.46 6.47 21.60
CA GLY A 213 0.81 5.35 20.70
C GLY A 213 0.64 5.65 19.21
N GLN A 214 -0.34 6.48 18.82
CA GLN A 214 -0.39 6.96 17.43
C GLN A 214 0.88 7.76 17.16
N LYS A 215 1.14 8.81 17.94
CA LYS A 215 2.36 9.66 17.84
C LYS A 215 3.66 8.85 17.84
N GLU A 216 3.74 7.70 18.49
CA GLU A 216 4.95 6.85 18.53
C GLU A 216 5.25 6.13 17.21
N VAL A 217 4.23 5.57 16.53
CA VAL A 217 4.38 5.04 15.15
C VAL A 217 4.93 6.15 14.24
N TRP A 218 4.35 7.36 14.38
CA TRP A 218 4.70 8.54 13.59
C TRP A 218 6.12 9.07 13.85
N VAL A 219 6.53 9.20 15.13
CA VAL A 219 7.87 9.69 15.51
C VAL A 219 8.95 8.75 14.99
N LYS A 220 8.73 7.42 15.03
CA LYS A 220 9.68 6.45 14.48
C LYS A 220 9.76 6.53 12.96
N PHE A 221 8.64 6.66 12.25
CA PHE A 221 8.62 6.77 10.79
C PHE A 221 9.39 8.00 10.27
N ARG A 222 9.21 9.18 10.86
CA ARG A 222 10.00 10.37 10.45
C ARG A 222 11.46 10.29 10.87
N ARG A 223 11.79 9.58 11.96
CA ARG A 223 13.18 9.36 12.40
C ARG A 223 13.94 8.41 11.46
N SER A 224 13.30 7.35 10.95
CA SER A 224 13.92 6.44 9.98
C SER A 224 14.17 7.09 8.61
N GLY A 225 13.48 8.20 8.30
CA GLY A 225 13.71 9.01 7.11
C GLY A 225 14.95 9.94 7.15
N LYS A 226 15.69 10.04 8.26
CA LYS A 226 17.00 10.72 8.28
C LYS A 226 18.02 9.82 7.58
N LYS A 227 18.77 10.38 6.61
CA LYS A 227 19.80 9.70 5.80
C LYS A 227 20.71 8.81 6.67
N HIS A 228 20.39 7.52 6.74
CA HIS A 228 21.29 6.51 7.25
C HIS A 228 22.04 5.91 6.07
N LYS A 229 23.38 5.84 6.18
CA LYS A 229 24.21 5.13 5.22
C LYS A 229 23.71 3.68 5.15
N SER A 230 23.38 3.24 3.94
CA SER A 230 22.92 1.88 3.67
C SER A 230 23.90 0.86 4.25
N PRO A 231 23.46 -0.13 5.04
CA PRO A 231 24.31 -1.26 5.37
C PRO A 231 24.55 -2.11 4.10
N SER A 232 25.76 -2.62 3.96
CA SER A 232 26.16 -3.51 2.85
C SER A 232 25.33 -4.80 2.86
N ILE A 233 24.76 -5.13 1.70
CA ILE A 233 23.92 -6.32 1.45
C ILE A 233 24.73 -7.61 1.73
N PRO A 234 24.27 -8.51 2.62
CA PRO A 234 24.80 -9.88 2.71
C PRO A 234 24.35 -10.72 1.51
N ALA A 235 25.25 -11.57 1.02
CA ALA A 235 25.15 -12.33 -0.22
C ALA A 235 23.95 -13.30 -0.26
N LEU A 236 22.87 -12.89 -0.92
CA LEU A 236 21.77 -13.76 -1.40
C LEU A 236 21.66 -13.77 -2.93
N GLN A 237 22.76 -13.44 -3.64
CA GLN A 237 22.85 -13.47 -5.10
C GLN A 237 23.91 -14.47 -5.60
N ARG A 238 23.75 -15.77 -5.29
CA ARG A 238 24.54 -16.84 -5.93
C ARG A 238 23.73 -18.05 -6.42
N GLN A 239 22.43 -17.90 -6.66
CA GLN A 239 21.61 -19.02 -7.14
C GLN A 239 20.76 -18.75 -8.38
N ALA A 240 21.01 -17.65 -9.10
CA ALA A 240 20.32 -17.34 -10.37
C ALA A 240 21.26 -17.25 -11.58
N ALA A 241 22.52 -17.69 -11.48
CA ALA A 241 23.52 -17.55 -12.55
C ALA A 241 24.25 -18.86 -12.92
N GLU A 242 23.68 -20.02 -12.64
CA GLU A 242 24.24 -21.33 -13.03
C GLU A 242 23.28 -22.14 -13.91
N THR A 243 22.74 -21.55 -14.97
CA THR A 243 22.24 -22.31 -16.14
C THR A 243 22.27 -21.43 -17.40
N SER A 244 23.46 -21.12 -17.90
CA SER A 244 23.62 -20.60 -19.26
C SER A 244 25.06 -20.80 -19.73
N SER A 245 25.23 -21.82 -20.57
CA SER A 245 26.45 -22.09 -21.33
C SER A 245 26.64 -21.02 -22.43
N ALA A 246 27.74 -20.27 -22.31
CA ALA A 246 28.62 -19.64 -23.32
C ALA A 246 28.26 -19.70 -24.84
N PRO A 247 28.74 -18.75 -25.70
CA PRO A 247 30.08 -18.16 -25.60
C PRO A 247 30.25 -16.65 -25.87
N SER A 248 31.43 -16.22 -25.43
CA SER A 248 32.11 -14.93 -25.42
C SER A 248 32.34 -14.23 -26.76
N VAL A 249 32.23 -12.90 -26.77
CA VAL A 249 33.03 -12.01 -27.66
C VAL A 249 33.41 -10.74 -26.90
N TRP A 250 34.68 -10.35 -27.03
CA TRP A 250 35.37 -9.23 -26.39
C TRP A 250 34.88 -7.85 -26.85
N GLY A 251 34.95 -6.85 -25.95
CA GLY A 251 34.87 -5.42 -26.30
C GLY A 251 35.08 -4.50 -25.09
N LYS A 252 36.09 -3.64 -25.15
CA LYS A 252 36.67 -2.85 -24.05
C LYS A 252 35.95 -1.51 -23.77
N SER A 253 35.95 -1.14 -22.49
CA SER A 253 36.14 0.20 -21.86
C SER A 253 35.59 1.51 -22.48
N ALA A 254 34.80 2.23 -21.69
CA ALA A 254 34.91 3.67 -21.34
C ALA A 254 33.83 3.93 -20.25
N GLY A 255 34.05 4.53 -19.08
CA GLY A 255 35.02 5.54 -18.67
C GLY A 255 34.35 6.92 -18.63
N PHE A 256 33.49 7.18 -17.63
CA PHE A 256 32.99 8.53 -17.32
C PHE A 256 32.88 8.76 -15.81
N ASP A 257 33.90 9.42 -15.28
CA ASP A 257 33.90 10.13 -14.00
C ASP A 257 33.26 11.51 -14.20
N LEU A 258 32.39 11.93 -13.29
CA LEU A 258 31.95 13.31 -13.11
C LEU A 258 31.79 13.59 -11.62
N PRO A 259 32.54 14.55 -11.03
CA PRO A 259 32.42 14.90 -9.63
C PRO A 259 31.38 16.03 -9.46
N LEU A 260 30.39 15.83 -8.59
CA LEU A 260 29.53 16.90 -8.09
C LEU A 260 29.82 17.14 -6.61
N MET A 261 30.68 18.13 -6.36
CA MET A 261 30.78 18.81 -5.09
C MET A 261 29.45 19.51 -4.77
N PHE A 262 28.93 19.32 -3.57
CA PHE A 262 28.08 20.32 -2.93
C PHE A 262 28.55 20.52 -1.49
N ASN A 263 29.00 21.75 -1.23
CA ASN A 263 29.27 22.31 0.09
C ASN A 263 27.98 22.29 0.93
N ILE A 264 28.04 21.79 2.16
CA ILE A 264 27.03 22.07 3.19
C ILE A 264 27.71 22.88 4.29
N VAL A 265 27.28 24.13 4.36
CA VAL A 265 27.59 25.09 5.42
C VAL A 265 26.90 24.63 6.71
N TYR A 266 27.67 24.45 7.78
CA TYR A 266 27.15 24.32 9.14
C TYR A 266 26.99 25.72 9.75
N ILE A 267 25.77 26.10 10.15
CA ILE A 267 25.55 27.21 11.07
C ILE A 267 25.09 26.61 12.40
N GLY A 268 25.83 26.95 13.44
CA GLY A 268 25.85 26.28 14.73
C GLY A 268 24.73 26.66 15.70
N ARG A 269 24.68 25.86 16.76
CA ARG A 269 23.96 26.09 18.02
C ARG A 269 24.45 27.35 18.73
N GLN A 270 23.53 28.09 19.34
CA GLN A 270 23.62 28.63 20.70
C GLN A 270 22.24 28.34 21.34
N ALA A 271 22.11 27.47 22.34
CA ALA A 271 22.46 27.62 23.76
C ALA A 271 21.68 28.75 24.45
N VAL A 272 20.61 28.37 25.16
CA VAL A 272 20.40 28.63 26.60
C VAL A 272 19.82 27.35 27.19
#